data_AF-A0A0F9IRM1-F1
#
_entry.id   AF-A0A0F9IRM1-F1
#
_cell.length_a   1.000
_cell.length_b   1.000
_cell.length_c   1.000
_cell.angle_alpha   90.00
_cell.angle_beta   90.00
_cell.angle_gamma   90.00
#
_symmetry.space_group_name_H-M   'P 1'
#
loop_
_entity.id
_entity.type
_entity.pdbx_description
1 polymer ?
#
loop_
_entity_poly.entity_id
_entity_poly.type
_entity_poly.pdbx_seq_one_letter_code
_entity_poly.pdbx_strand_id
1 'polypeptide(L)'
;MMPPVKGDSPHLMTGLDGITEIILENVKIASEKAEKIIPFLRRIKQLYGQPLASVHDMGKGILNAVKEVFPNNPDFICHYHFLSAQGKNLFGAENDKIRGRLRKHGIQGKLRKRVREFKKIIDEAPGLIDSFLNCLKVESVEDPQRINHIPVVAAYTLALWALEGKKQGKGYGFPF
;
A
#
# COMPACT_ATOMS: atom_id res chain seq x y z
N MET A 1 -6.06 -40.21 -7.13
CA MET A 1 -7.03 -39.24 -7.68
C MET A 1 -7.56 -38.43 -6.51
N MET A 2 -6.96 -37.26 -6.25
CA MET A 2 -7.47 -36.32 -5.24
C MET A 2 -8.71 -35.63 -5.79
N PRO A 3 -9.77 -35.42 -4.99
CA PRO A 3 -10.93 -34.66 -5.45
C PRO A 3 -10.53 -33.20 -5.68
N PRO A 4 -11.18 -32.51 -6.63
CA PRO A 4 -10.89 -31.11 -6.90
C PRO A 4 -11.38 -30.26 -5.72
N VAL A 5 -10.45 -29.62 -4.99
CA VAL A 5 -10.80 -28.53 -4.07
C VAL A 5 -11.09 -27.29 -4.91
N LYS A 6 -12.34 -27.17 -5.39
CA LYS A 6 -12.93 -25.85 -5.68
C LYS A 6 -13.34 -25.27 -4.33
N GLY A 7 -12.43 -24.58 -3.66
CA GLY A 7 -12.74 -23.86 -2.43
C GLY A 7 -12.12 -22.48 -2.52
N ASP A 8 -12.95 -21.44 -2.51
CA ASP A 8 -12.51 -20.08 -2.21
C ASP A 8 -11.63 -20.14 -0.96
N SER A 9 -10.44 -19.53 -1.02
CA SER A 9 -9.55 -19.46 0.14
C SER A 9 -10.33 -18.85 1.31
N PRO A 10 -10.27 -19.42 2.52
CA PRO A 10 -10.99 -18.88 3.66
C PRO A 10 -10.58 -17.42 3.89
N HIS A 11 -11.57 -16.55 4.06
CA HIS A 11 -11.38 -15.12 4.31
C HIS A 11 -11.04 -14.93 5.79
N LEU A 12 -10.04 -14.10 6.09
CA LEU A 12 -9.78 -13.67 7.46
C LEU A 12 -10.69 -12.48 7.78
N MET A 13 -11.53 -12.63 8.79
CA MET A 13 -12.31 -11.55 9.37
C MET A 13 -11.66 -11.12 10.68
N THR A 14 -11.40 -9.82 10.81
CA THR A 14 -10.75 -9.21 11.97
C THR A 14 -11.66 -8.17 12.59
N GLY A 15 -11.85 -8.23 13.90
CA GLY A 15 -12.53 -7.22 14.70
C GLY A 15 -11.50 -6.38 15.41
N LEU A 16 -11.59 -5.06 15.27
CA LEU A 16 -10.65 -4.10 15.83
C LEU A 16 -11.42 -3.10 16.68
N ASP A 17 -10.91 -2.76 17.86
CA ASP A 17 -11.28 -1.52 18.51
C ASP A 17 -10.56 -0.38 17.81
N GLY A 18 -11.31 0.45 17.08
CA GLY A 18 -10.76 1.55 16.28
C GLY A 18 -10.12 2.67 17.09
N ILE A 19 -10.33 2.74 18.41
CA ILE A 19 -9.71 3.77 19.26
C ILE A 19 -8.34 3.31 19.78
N THR A 20 -8.28 2.10 20.33
CA THR A 20 -7.05 1.56 20.92
C THR A 20 -6.18 0.78 19.93
N GLU A 21 -6.71 0.50 18.74
CA GLU A 21 -6.12 -0.38 17.73
C GLU A 21 -5.85 -1.81 18.23
N ILE A 22 -6.54 -2.22 19.28
CA ILE A 22 -6.47 -3.59 19.81
C ILE A 22 -7.36 -4.51 18.97
N ILE A 23 -6.79 -5.63 18.55
CA ILE A 23 -7.55 -6.68 17.87
C ILE A 23 -8.42 -7.39 18.89
N LEU A 24 -9.73 -7.32 18.69
CA LEU A 24 -10.75 -7.94 19.53
C LEU A 24 -10.96 -9.42 19.14
N GLU A 25 -10.90 -9.73 17.85
CA GLU A 25 -11.19 -11.07 17.35
C GLU A 25 -10.57 -11.33 15.97
N ASN A 26 -10.18 -12.58 15.71
CA ASN A 26 -9.78 -13.05 14.39
C ASN A 26 -10.39 -14.41 14.10
N VAL A 27 -11.14 -14.50 13.00
CA VAL A 27 -11.75 -15.76 12.57
C VAL A 27 -11.58 -15.98 11.08
N LYS A 28 -11.35 -17.24 10.70
CA LYS A 28 -11.44 -17.67 9.30
C LYS A 28 -12.89 -17.97 8.97
N ILE A 29 -13.45 -17.26 8.00
CA ILE A 29 -14.80 -17.52 7.48
C ILE A 29 -14.72 -18.13 6.08
N ALA A 30 -15.61 -19.08 5.81
CA ALA A 30 -15.67 -19.76 4.51
C ALA A 30 -16.26 -18.87 3.40
N SER A 31 -16.94 -17.77 3.76
CA SER A 31 -17.51 -16.80 2.81
C SER A 31 -17.89 -15.52 3.54
N GLU A 32 -17.96 -14.40 2.83
CA GLU A 32 -18.45 -13.10 3.32
C GLU A 32 -19.99 -13.00 3.39
N LYS A 33 -20.73 -14.12 3.33
CA LYS A 33 -22.18 -14.11 3.51
C LYS A 33 -22.55 -13.73 4.95
N ALA A 34 -23.64 -12.98 5.11
CA ALA A 34 -24.11 -12.48 6.40
C ALA A 34 -24.22 -13.59 7.47
N GLU A 35 -24.80 -14.74 7.11
CA GLU A 35 -24.94 -15.94 7.97
C GLU A 35 -23.61 -16.42 8.59
N LYS A 36 -22.49 -16.17 7.91
CA LYS A 36 -21.15 -16.54 8.38
C LYS A 36 -20.49 -15.43 9.21
N ILE A 37 -20.91 -14.18 9.02
CA ILE A 37 -20.39 -13.00 9.74
C ILE A 37 -21.14 -12.78 11.07
N ILE A 38 -22.46 -13.04 11.10
CA ILE A 38 -23.31 -12.84 12.28
C ILE A 38 -22.74 -13.52 13.54
N PRO A 39 -22.30 -14.80 13.52
CA PRO A 39 -21.73 -15.43 14.72
C PRO A 39 -20.51 -14.70 15.26
N PHE A 40 -19.65 -14.20 14.38
CA PHE A 40 -18.46 -13.41 14.74
C PHE A 40 -18.85 -12.09 15.43
N LEU A 41 -19.80 -11.34 14.86
CA LEU A 41 -20.26 -10.08 15.47
C LEU A 41 -20.99 -10.31 16.80
N ARG A 42 -21.79 -11.38 16.91
CA ARG A 42 -22.44 -11.76 18.18
C ARG A 42 -21.42 -12.11 19.26
N ARG A 43 -20.32 -12.77 18.91
CA ARG A 43 -19.22 -13.06 19.84
C ARG A 43 -18.56 -11.77 20.34
N ILE A 44 -18.26 -10.83 19.44
CA ILE A 44 -17.73 -9.51 19.82
C ILE A 44 -18.70 -8.81 20.79
N LYS A 45 -20.01 -8.79 20.46
CA LYS A 45 -21.03 -8.19 21.32
C LYS A 45 -21.10 -8.82 22.70
N GLN A 46 -20.97 -10.16 22.77
CA GLN A 46 -21.00 -10.90 24.03
C GLN A 46 -19.79 -10.59 24.90
N LEU A 47 -18.60 -10.45 24.32
CA LEU A 47 -17.34 -10.26 25.05
C LEU A 47 -17.10 -8.79 25.43
N TYR A 48 -17.47 -7.85 24.55
CA TYR A 48 -17.09 -6.45 24.66
C TYR A 48 -18.29 -5.49 24.75
N GLY A 49 -19.52 -6.00 24.61
CA GLY A 49 -20.73 -5.20 24.67
C GLY A 49 -21.10 -4.53 23.35
N GLN A 50 -21.94 -3.51 23.44
CA GLN A 50 -22.38 -2.72 22.30
C GLN A 50 -21.27 -1.73 21.90
N PRO A 51 -20.79 -1.73 20.64
CA PRO A 51 -19.82 -0.72 20.21
C PRO A 51 -20.45 0.68 20.20
N LEU A 52 -19.62 1.72 20.24
CA LEU A 52 -20.08 3.11 20.06
C LEU A 52 -20.53 3.37 18.60
N ALA A 53 -19.84 2.73 17.66
CA ALA A 53 -20.10 2.82 16.23
C ALA A 53 -19.50 1.59 15.52
N SER A 54 -20.02 1.27 14.35
CA SER A 54 -19.48 0.23 13.47
C SER A 54 -18.81 0.90 12.27
N VAL A 55 -17.60 0.47 11.93
CA VAL A 55 -16.87 0.91 10.73
C VAL A 55 -16.47 -0.32 9.96
N HIS A 56 -16.93 -0.46 8.71
CA HIS A 56 -16.65 -1.65 7.92
C HIS A 56 -16.63 -1.39 6.41
N ASP A 57 -16.21 -2.39 5.61
CA ASP A 57 -16.27 -2.30 4.15
C ASP A 57 -17.73 -2.27 3.63
N MET A 58 -17.92 -2.02 2.34
CA MET A 58 -19.25 -1.90 1.75
C MET A 58 -19.85 -3.23 1.27
N GLY A 59 -19.35 -4.37 1.75
CA GLY A 59 -19.82 -5.70 1.40
C GLY A 59 -21.27 -5.91 1.82
N LYS A 60 -22.10 -6.45 0.93
CA LYS A 60 -23.53 -6.73 1.24
C LYS A 60 -23.70 -7.65 2.44
N GLY A 61 -22.80 -8.62 2.61
CA GLY A 61 -22.86 -9.54 3.73
C GLY A 61 -22.55 -8.89 5.07
N ILE A 62 -21.55 -8.01 5.12
CA ILE A 62 -21.22 -7.28 6.36
C ILE A 62 -22.31 -6.28 6.72
N LEU A 63 -22.85 -5.54 5.74
CA LEU A 63 -23.98 -4.62 5.93
C LEU A 63 -25.19 -5.32 6.55
N ASN A 64 -25.57 -6.49 6.01
CA ASN A 64 -26.69 -7.26 6.53
C ASN A 64 -26.41 -7.81 7.94
N ALA A 65 -25.19 -8.28 8.20
CA ALA A 65 -24.81 -8.83 9.49
C ALA A 65 -24.76 -7.76 10.59
N VAL A 66 -24.22 -6.57 10.28
CA VAL A 66 -24.17 -5.43 11.20
C VAL A 66 -25.58 -4.94 11.51
N LYS A 67 -26.44 -4.79 10.49
CA LYS A 67 -27.85 -4.43 10.69
C LYS A 67 -28.60 -5.42 11.59
N GLU A 68 -28.30 -6.72 11.50
CA GLU A 68 -28.92 -7.73 12.36
C GLU A 68 -28.41 -7.66 13.81
N VAL A 69 -27.10 -7.57 14.01
CA VAL A 69 -26.49 -7.69 15.35
C VAL A 69 -26.49 -6.37 16.12
N PHE A 70 -26.44 -5.25 15.41
CA PHE A 70 -26.31 -3.88 15.92
C PHE A 70 -27.31 -2.91 15.25
N PRO A 71 -28.64 -3.19 15.25
CA PRO A 71 -29.63 -2.45 14.44
C PRO A 71 -29.77 -0.95 14.74
N ASN A 72 -29.41 -0.51 15.94
CA ASN A 72 -29.55 0.89 16.39
C ASN A 72 -28.19 1.57 16.59
N ASN A 73 -27.12 0.97 16.05
CA ASN A 73 -25.77 1.50 16.20
C ASN A 73 -25.44 2.47 15.06
N PRO A 74 -24.70 3.56 15.31
CA PRO A 74 -24.10 4.34 14.23
C PRO A 74 -23.27 3.43 13.32
N ASP A 75 -23.57 3.47 12.02
CA ASP A 75 -22.99 2.58 11.01
C ASP A 75 -22.27 3.41 9.93
N PHE A 76 -20.96 3.22 9.80
CA PHE A 76 -20.09 4.01 8.95
C PHE A 76 -19.29 3.14 7.98
N ILE A 77 -19.01 3.71 6.82
CA ILE A 77 -18.12 3.09 5.84
C ILE A 77 -16.66 3.30 6.21
N CYS A 78 -15.85 2.28 5.98
CA CYS A 78 -14.39 2.39 6.05
C CYS A 78 -13.89 3.26 4.88
N HIS A 79 -13.40 4.46 5.20
CA HIS A 79 -12.90 5.41 4.20
C HIS A 79 -11.76 4.84 3.35
N TYR A 80 -10.91 3.97 3.92
CA TYR A 80 -9.84 3.33 3.18
C TYR A 80 -10.39 2.49 2.01
N HIS A 81 -11.31 1.56 2.28
CA HIS A 81 -11.90 0.72 1.24
C HIS A 81 -12.71 1.53 0.24
N PHE A 82 -13.43 2.56 0.71
CA PHE A 82 -14.16 3.47 -0.16
C PHE A 82 -13.22 4.20 -1.13
N LEU A 83 -12.19 4.88 -0.62
CA LEU A 83 -11.24 5.63 -1.43
C LEU A 83 -10.41 4.72 -2.35
N SER A 84 -10.06 3.51 -1.88
CA SER A 84 -9.40 2.49 -2.72
C SER A 84 -10.25 2.12 -3.93
N ALA A 85 -11.54 1.84 -3.71
CA ALA A 85 -12.48 1.53 -4.78
C ALA A 85 -12.65 2.72 -5.73
N GLN A 86 -12.80 3.94 -5.21
CA GLN A 86 -12.92 5.14 -6.05
C GLN A 86 -11.66 5.38 -6.89
N GLY A 87 -10.47 5.30 -6.32
CA GLY A 87 -9.23 5.48 -7.08
C GLY A 87 -9.06 4.41 -8.17
N LYS A 88 -9.47 3.17 -7.90
CA LYS A 88 -9.50 2.11 -8.93
C LYS A 88 -10.51 2.42 -10.03
N ASN A 89 -11.69 2.93 -9.69
CA ASN A 89 -12.70 3.30 -10.67
C ASN A 89 -12.26 4.48 -11.54
N LEU A 90 -11.60 5.48 -10.94
CA LEU A 90 -11.19 6.70 -11.63
C LEU A 90 -9.93 6.51 -12.49
N PHE A 91 -8.95 5.72 -12.00
CA PHE A 91 -7.60 5.69 -12.58
C PHE A 91 -7.02 4.28 -12.74
N GLY A 92 -7.82 3.23 -12.52
CA GLY A 92 -7.34 1.85 -12.55
C GLY A 92 -6.82 1.45 -13.94
N ALA A 93 -7.53 1.82 -15.00
CA ALA A 93 -7.14 1.49 -16.37
C ALA A 93 -5.83 2.18 -16.78
N GLU A 94 -5.68 3.45 -16.43
CA GLU A 94 -4.50 4.27 -16.68
C GLU A 94 -3.30 3.73 -15.91
N ASN A 95 -3.48 3.42 -14.62
CA ASN A 95 -2.45 2.83 -13.77
C ASN A 95 -1.98 1.48 -14.33
N ASP A 96 -2.90 0.60 -14.71
CA ASP A 96 -2.58 -0.70 -15.29
C ASP A 96 -1.85 -0.55 -16.63
N LYS A 97 -2.25 0.41 -17.47
CA LYS A 97 -1.57 0.72 -18.74
C LYS A 97 -0.14 1.20 -18.51
N ILE A 98 0.08 2.10 -17.54
CA ILE A 98 1.42 2.59 -17.18
C ILE A 98 2.28 1.45 -16.64
N ARG A 99 1.76 0.69 -15.66
CA ARG A 99 2.45 -0.48 -15.07
C ARG A 99 2.79 -1.52 -16.13
N GLY A 100 1.86 -1.80 -17.04
CA GLY A 100 2.05 -2.71 -18.16
C GLY A 100 3.18 -2.28 -19.09
N ARG A 101 3.23 -0.99 -19.46
CA ARG A 101 4.32 -0.42 -20.29
C ARG A 101 5.67 -0.49 -19.58
N LEU A 102 5.74 -0.09 -18.32
CA LEU A 102 6.97 -0.15 -17.52
C LEU A 102 7.50 -1.59 -17.41
N ARG A 103 6.60 -2.56 -17.22
CA ARG A 103 6.94 -3.99 -17.19
C ARG A 103 7.44 -4.47 -18.56
N LYS A 104 6.71 -4.16 -19.64
CA LYS A 104 7.07 -4.53 -21.02
C LYS A 104 8.48 -4.07 -21.39
N HIS A 105 8.88 -2.87 -20.98
CA HIS A 105 10.20 -2.32 -21.29
C HIS A 105 11.28 -2.66 -20.24
N GLY A 106 10.96 -3.44 -19.21
CA GLY A 106 11.89 -3.85 -18.16
C GLY A 106 12.50 -2.67 -17.39
N ILE A 107 11.76 -1.56 -17.26
CA ILE A 107 12.31 -0.28 -16.76
C ILE A 107 12.93 -0.43 -15.38
N GLN A 108 12.28 -1.17 -14.48
CA GLN A 108 12.82 -1.39 -13.14
C GLN A 108 14.18 -2.12 -13.16
N GLY A 109 14.34 -3.11 -14.05
CA GLY A 109 15.61 -3.83 -14.21
C GLY A 109 16.71 -2.91 -14.74
N LYS A 110 16.37 -2.07 -15.73
CA LYS A 110 17.29 -1.08 -16.30
C LYS A 110 17.73 -0.04 -15.26
N LEU A 111 16.79 0.51 -14.48
CA LEU A 111 17.10 1.44 -13.39
C LEU A 111 18.01 0.79 -12.34
N ARG A 112 17.72 -0.43 -11.89
CA ARG A 112 18.58 -1.16 -10.94
C ARG A 112 20.00 -1.38 -11.51
N LYS A 113 20.13 -1.68 -12.80
CA LYS A 113 21.42 -1.78 -13.47
C LYS A 113 22.17 -0.44 -13.44
N ARG A 114 21.52 0.66 -13.84
CA ARG A 114 22.09 2.01 -13.80
C ARG A 114 22.51 2.43 -12.40
N VAL A 115 21.70 2.16 -11.38
CA VAL A 115 22.04 2.43 -9.97
C VAL A 115 23.35 1.75 -9.58
N ARG A 116 23.56 0.48 -9.95
CA ARG A 116 24.83 -0.23 -9.67
C ARG A 116 26.01 0.37 -10.41
N GLU A 117 25.84 0.73 -11.68
CA GLU A 117 26.88 1.37 -12.50
C GLU A 117 27.28 2.73 -11.93
N PHE A 118 26.30 3.59 -11.63
CA PHE A 118 26.55 4.91 -11.05
C PHE A 118 27.13 4.82 -9.64
N LYS A 119 26.69 3.85 -8.83
CA LYS A 119 27.30 3.62 -7.52
C LYS A 119 28.80 3.35 -7.62
N LYS A 120 29.23 2.51 -8.57
CA LYS A 120 30.65 2.24 -8.79
C LYS A 120 31.44 3.52 -9.10
N ILE A 121 30.93 4.37 -9.99
CA ILE A 121 31.55 5.67 -10.34
C ILE A 121 31.63 6.58 -9.11
N ILE A 122 30.59 6.62 -8.29
CA ILE A 122 30.54 7.44 -7.07
C ILE A 122 31.54 6.91 -6.02
N ASP A 123 31.61 5.60 -5.83
CA ASP A 123 32.53 4.97 -4.88
C ASP A 123 34.00 5.14 -5.28
N GLU A 124 34.29 5.24 -6.60
CA GLU A 124 35.62 5.50 -7.16
C GLU A 124 36.03 6.99 -7.09
N ALA A 125 35.12 7.89 -6.71
CA ALA A 125 35.36 9.33 -6.60
C ALA A 125 35.00 9.87 -5.19
N PRO A 126 35.84 9.62 -4.17
CA PRO A 126 35.65 10.16 -2.83
C PRO A 126 35.57 11.70 -2.87
N GLY A 127 34.52 12.28 -2.28
CA GLY A 127 34.25 13.73 -2.30
C GLY A 127 33.20 14.17 -3.32
N LEU A 128 32.77 13.28 -4.23
CA LEU A 128 31.72 13.59 -5.20
C LEU A 128 30.36 13.86 -4.52
N ILE A 129 30.04 13.11 -3.47
CA ILE A 129 28.81 13.33 -2.68
C ILE A 129 28.86 14.69 -2.00
N ASP A 130 29.98 15.04 -1.36
CA ASP A 130 30.15 16.33 -0.65
C ASP A 130 30.07 17.50 -1.62
N SER A 131 30.69 17.38 -2.79
CA SER A 131 30.58 18.35 -3.87
C SER A 131 29.14 18.55 -4.31
N PHE A 132 28.38 17.47 -4.50
CA PHE A 132 26.97 17.53 -4.89
C PHE A 132 26.11 18.19 -3.81
N LEU A 133 26.30 17.81 -2.54
CA LEU A 133 25.59 18.42 -1.41
C LEU A 133 25.88 19.91 -1.26
N ASN A 134 27.12 20.33 -1.50
CA ASN A 134 27.49 21.74 -1.45
C ASN A 134 26.85 22.52 -2.61
N CYS A 135 26.79 21.98 -3.82
CA CYS A 135 26.08 22.60 -4.94
C CYS A 135 24.57 22.79 -4.64
N LEU A 136 23.93 21.82 -4.00
CA LEU A 136 22.52 21.94 -3.60
C LEU A 136 22.31 23.03 -2.53
N LYS A 137 23.28 23.27 -1.65
CA LYS A 137 23.18 24.25 -0.57
C LYS A 137 23.48 25.69 -1.02
N VAL A 138 24.43 25.85 -1.94
CA VAL A 138 24.91 27.17 -2.37
C VAL A 138 24.13 27.69 -3.59
N GLU A 139 23.32 26.85 -4.23
CA GLU A 139 22.58 27.14 -5.46
C GLU A 139 23.48 27.65 -6.62
N SER A 140 24.80 27.48 -6.52
CA SER A 140 25.79 27.90 -7.52
C SER A 140 26.73 26.75 -7.90
N VAL A 141 27.17 26.76 -9.16
CA VAL A 141 28.13 25.80 -9.72
C VAL A 141 29.31 26.58 -10.29
N GLU A 142 30.25 26.95 -9.44
CA GLU A 142 31.37 27.84 -9.81
C GLU A 142 32.64 27.09 -10.28
N ASP A 143 32.67 25.76 -10.17
CA ASP A 143 33.86 24.96 -10.44
C ASP A 143 33.64 23.97 -11.62
N PRO A 144 34.37 24.12 -12.74
CA PRO A 144 34.28 23.25 -13.92
C PRO A 144 34.52 21.76 -13.65
N GLN A 145 35.32 21.40 -12.64
CA GLN A 145 35.54 19.99 -12.28
C GLN A 145 34.31 19.38 -11.60
N ARG A 146 33.48 20.21 -10.92
CA ARG A 146 32.23 19.77 -10.28
C ARG A 146 31.11 19.50 -11.29
N ILE A 147 31.08 20.23 -12.41
CA ILE A 147 30.06 20.09 -13.47
C ILE A 147 30.03 18.67 -14.06
N ASN A 148 31.19 18.04 -14.23
CA ASN A 148 31.31 16.76 -14.94
C ASN A 148 30.70 15.58 -14.17
N HIS A 149 30.55 15.68 -12.85
CA HIS A 149 30.11 14.56 -12.02
C HIS A 149 28.73 14.74 -11.37
N ILE A 150 28.20 15.98 -11.31
CA ILE A 150 26.83 16.28 -10.85
C ILE A 150 25.75 15.44 -11.57
N PRO A 151 25.79 15.24 -12.90
CA PRO A 151 24.76 14.47 -13.59
C PRO A 151 24.67 13.00 -13.13
N VAL A 152 25.80 12.38 -12.76
CA VAL A 152 25.83 10.98 -12.31
C VAL A 152 25.20 10.84 -10.93
N VAL A 153 25.53 11.72 -9.99
CA VAL A 153 24.94 11.72 -8.64
C VAL A 153 23.45 12.04 -8.69
N ALA A 154 23.05 13.02 -9.52
CA ALA A 154 21.65 13.36 -9.73
C ALA A 154 20.87 12.17 -10.32
N ALA A 155 21.39 11.56 -11.39
CA ALA A 155 20.75 10.41 -12.03
C ALA A 155 20.67 9.19 -11.08
N TYR A 156 21.72 8.93 -10.30
CA TYR A 156 21.72 7.91 -9.26
C TYR A 156 20.63 8.16 -8.22
N THR A 157 20.54 9.38 -7.71
CA THR A 157 19.56 9.79 -6.68
C THR A 157 18.12 9.68 -7.19
N LEU A 158 17.85 10.18 -8.40
CA LEU A 158 16.52 10.09 -9.03
C LEU A 158 16.12 8.64 -9.32
N ALA A 159 17.05 7.82 -9.80
CA ALA A 159 16.80 6.40 -10.05
C ALA A 159 16.51 5.64 -8.75
N LEU A 160 17.24 5.92 -7.68
CA LEU A 160 16.95 5.36 -6.36
C LEU A 160 15.59 5.81 -5.83
N TRP A 161 15.30 7.11 -5.89
CA TRP A 161 14.02 7.66 -5.45
C TRP A 161 12.85 7.00 -6.18
N ALA A 162 12.93 6.86 -7.51
CA ALA A 162 11.91 6.20 -8.31
C ALA A 162 11.74 4.70 -7.95
N LEU A 163 12.84 4.00 -7.62
CA LEU A 163 12.79 2.59 -7.20
C LEU A 163 12.20 2.42 -5.79
N GLU A 164 12.53 3.33 -4.88
CA GLU A 164 12.07 3.33 -3.48
C GLU A 164 10.64 3.86 -3.34
N GLY A 165 10.12 4.61 -4.31
CA GLY A 165 8.73 5.07 -4.34
C GLY A 165 7.71 3.94 -4.11
N LYS A 166 8.03 2.71 -4.54
CA LYS A 166 7.18 1.52 -4.28
C LYS A 166 6.96 1.20 -2.80
N LYS A 167 7.81 1.69 -1.91
CA LYS A 167 7.73 1.45 -0.47
C LYS A 167 7.07 2.59 0.30
N GLN A 168 6.79 3.72 -0.34
CA GLN A 168 6.28 4.91 0.34
C GLN A 168 4.80 4.79 0.75
N GLY A 169 4.03 3.93 0.09
CA GLY A 169 2.58 3.76 0.36
C GLY A 169 2.21 2.95 1.60
N LYS A 170 3.14 2.71 2.55
CA LYS A 170 2.91 1.94 3.80
C LYS A 170 2.18 0.58 3.63
N GLY A 171 2.26 -0.01 2.43
CA GLY A 171 1.55 -1.26 2.09
C GLY A 171 0.10 -1.09 1.61
N TYR A 172 -0.47 0.11 1.63
CA TYR A 172 -1.84 0.39 1.15
C TYR A 172 -1.98 0.19 -0.36
N GLY A 173 -0.92 0.49 -1.11
CA GLY A 173 -0.90 0.36 -2.56
C GLY A 173 -1.87 1.33 -3.26
N PHE A 174 -1.93 1.26 -4.58
CA PHE A 174 -2.73 2.16 -5.40
C PHE A 174 -4.20 2.20 -4.93
N PRO A 175 -4.80 3.39 -4.76
CA PRO A 175 -4.34 4.73 -5.19
C PRO A 175 -3.46 5.48 -4.18
N PHE A 176 -3.06 4.85 -3.07
CA PHE A 176 -2.29 5.46 -1.99
C PHE A 176 -0.77 5.23 -2.13
#